data_AF-T0RRC1-F1
#
_entry.id   AF-T0RRC1-F1
#
_cell.length_a   1.000
_cell.length_b   1.000
_cell.length_c   1.000
_cell.angle_alpha   90.00
_cell.angle_beta   90.00
_cell.angle_gamma   90.00
#
_symmetry.space_group_name_H-M   'P 1'
#
loop_
_entity.id
_entity.type
_entity.pdbx_description
1 polymer ?
#
loop_
_entity_poly.entity_id
_entity_poly.type
_entity_poly.pdbx_seq_one_letter_code
_entity_poly.pdbx_strand_id
1 'polypeptide(L)'
;MTRCIICVILFSSALAYTGASNIQEAIITDPSISRRCESLVDNRRRKVKHRQRLTYLNERNKKLQKATPVAKKSIRQKLIENQKSIFKELRLTNLRIQDIEESIIRRGCPGISL
;
A
#
# COMPACT_ATOMS: atom_id res chain seq x y z
N MET A 1 -2.76 52.27 0.61
CA MET A 1 -1.84 51.36 1.32
C MET A 1 -2.56 50.57 2.42
N THR A 2 -3.66 49.89 2.08
CA THR A 2 -4.48 49.11 3.06
C THR A 2 -4.67 47.65 2.63
N ARG A 3 -4.17 47.27 1.44
CA ARG A 3 -4.25 45.89 0.91
C ARG A 3 -3.07 44.99 1.34
N CYS A 4 -1.96 45.56 1.82
CA CYS A 4 -0.83 44.76 2.32
C CYS A 4 -1.02 44.24 3.76
N ILE A 5 -1.84 44.89 4.58
CA ILE A 5 -2.01 44.52 5.99
C ILE A 5 -2.86 43.23 6.11
N ILE A 6 -3.82 43.02 5.21
CA ILE A 6 -4.71 41.85 5.20
C ILE A 6 -3.94 40.55 4.86
N CYS A 7 -2.88 40.63 4.05
CA CYS A 7 -2.05 39.45 3.73
C CYS A 7 -1.15 38.98 4.88
N VAL A 8 -0.77 39.86 5.81
CA VAL A 8 0.09 39.48 6.94
C VAL A 8 -0.70 38.72 8.02
N ILE A 9 -1.99 39.04 8.19
CA ILE A 9 -2.87 38.40 9.18
C ILE A 9 -3.25 36.97 8.76
N LEU A 10 -3.34 36.67 7.46
CA LEU A 10 -3.62 35.31 6.96
C LEU A 10 -2.40 34.37 6.98
N PHE A 11 -1.18 34.91 7.12
CA PHE A 11 0.03 34.09 7.21
C PHE A 11 0.37 33.68 8.65
N SER A 12 -0.19 34.36 9.67
CA SER A 12 0.10 34.10 11.08
C SER A 12 -0.73 32.95 11.69
N SER A 13 -1.83 32.55 11.05
CA SER A 13 -2.68 31.44 11.53
C SER A 13 -2.12 30.04 11.23
N ALA A 14 -0.95 29.93 10.58
CA ALA A 14 -0.30 28.64 10.31
C ALA A 14 0.55 28.10 11.49
N LEU A 15 0.70 28.87 12.58
CA LEU A 15 1.57 28.50 13.72
C LEU A 15 0.83 27.91 14.93
N ALA A 16 -0.45 27.59 14.80
CA ALA A 16 -1.23 26.95 15.87
C ALA A 16 -1.81 25.60 15.40
N TYR A 17 -0.94 24.64 15.10
CA TYR A 17 -1.30 23.23 15.25
C TYR A 17 -0.68 22.72 16.56
N THR A 18 -1.55 22.63 17.54
CA THR A 18 -1.36 22.10 18.87
C THR A 18 -1.01 20.62 18.86
N GLY A 19 0.04 20.28 19.60
CA GLY A 19 0.22 19.04 20.38
C GLY A 19 -0.30 17.73 19.79
N ALA A 20 0.54 17.05 19.00
CA ALA A 20 0.52 15.59 19.00
C ALA A 20 1.17 15.13 20.30
N SER A 21 0.39 14.98 21.36
CA SER A 21 0.80 14.20 22.53
C SER A 21 1.11 12.79 22.02
N ASN A 22 2.40 12.44 22.04
CA ASN A 22 2.83 11.05 21.91
C ASN A 22 2.12 10.26 23.01
N ILE A 23 1.07 9.53 22.63
CA ILE A 23 0.49 8.46 23.44
C ILE A 23 1.53 7.34 23.43
N GLN A 24 2.59 7.54 24.21
CA GLN A 24 3.51 6.50 24.67
C GLN A 24 3.18 6.18 26.14
N GLU A 25 1.90 6.24 26.50
CA GLU A 25 1.45 5.71 27.78
C GLU A 25 1.35 4.19 27.67
N ALA A 26 2.42 3.55 28.14
CA ALA A 26 2.41 2.26 28.81
C ALA A 26 1.55 1.16 28.18
N ILE A 27 1.84 0.79 26.93
CA ILE A 27 1.45 -0.54 26.46
C ILE A 27 2.38 -1.52 27.17
N ILE A 28 1.80 -2.36 28.03
CA ILE A 28 2.45 -3.54 28.61
C ILE A 28 3.04 -4.35 27.43
N THR A 29 4.33 -4.17 27.16
CA THR A 29 5.02 -4.81 26.05
C THR A 29 5.52 -6.16 26.49
N ASP A 30 4.70 -7.19 26.30
CA ASP A 30 5.23 -8.54 26.19
C ASP A 30 6.13 -8.57 24.93
N PRO A 31 7.46 -8.78 25.08
CA PRO A 31 8.39 -8.77 23.94
C PRO A 31 8.08 -9.85 22.92
N SER A 32 7.37 -10.92 23.31
CA SER A 32 6.92 -11.98 22.39
C SER A 32 5.75 -11.52 21.51
N ILE A 33 4.82 -10.73 22.04
CA ILE A 33 3.68 -10.16 21.31
C ILE A 33 4.17 -9.10 20.32
N SER A 34 5.10 -8.22 20.74
CA SER A 34 5.70 -7.20 19.86
C SER A 34 6.35 -7.82 18.61
N ARG A 35 7.24 -8.81 18.80
CA ARG A 35 7.94 -9.49 17.69
C ARG A 35 6.98 -10.21 16.73
N ARG A 36 5.93 -10.84 17.28
CA ARG A 36 4.92 -11.54 16.47
C ARG A 36 4.11 -10.56 15.63
N CYS A 37 3.73 -9.42 16.20
CA CYS A 37 3.01 -8.37 15.50
C CYS A 37 3.88 -7.70 14.41
N GLU A 38 5.14 -7.39 14.71
CA GLU A 38 6.10 -6.88 13.73
C GLU A 38 6.23 -7.82 12.52
N SER A 39 6.36 -9.13 12.77
CA SER A 39 6.44 -10.13 11.69
C SER A 39 5.20 -10.14 10.78
N LEU A 40 4.00 -10.01 11.36
CA LEU A 40 2.76 -9.93 10.58
C LEU A 40 2.67 -8.64 9.77
N VAL A 41 3.01 -7.50 10.37
CA VAL A 41 3.04 -6.19 9.70
C VAL A 41 4.06 -6.18 8.55
N ASP A 42 5.24 -6.76 8.76
CA ASP A 42 6.26 -6.89 7.72
C ASP A 42 5.84 -7.86 6.62
N ASN A 43 5.16 -8.95 6.96
CA ASN A 43 4.58 -9.84 5.96
C ASN A 43 3.54 -9.11 5.12
N ARG A 44 2.63 -8.36 5.75
CA ARG A 44 1.65 -7.52 5.04
C ARG A 44 2.35 -6.53 4.09
N ARG A 45 3.35 -5.80 4.58
CA ARG A 45 4.12 -4.82 3.78
C ARG A 45 4.76 -5.49 2.55
N ARG A 46 5.37 -6.66 2.72
CA ARG A 46 5.93 -7.45 1.62
C ARG A 46 4.87 -7.85 0.58
N LYS A 47 3.69 -8.30 1.03
CA LYS A 47 2.58 -8.65 0.12
C LYS A 47 2.01 -7.45 -0.61
N VAL A 48 1.87 -6.30 0.05
CA VAL A 48 1.44 -5.04 -0.60
C VAL A 48 2.45 -4.61 -1.67
N LYS A 49 3.75 -4.67 -1.38
CA LYS A 49 4.80 -4.39 -2.36
C LYS A 49 4.75 -5.36 -3.55
N HIS A 50 4.50 -6.64 -3.29
CA HIS A 50 4.31 -7.64 -4.34
C HIS A 50 3.10 -7.32 -5.23
N ARG A 51 1.96 -6.95 -4.63
CA ARG A 51 0.77 -6.49 -5.36
C ARG A 51 1.07 -5.30 -6.26
N GLN A 52 1.76 -4.29 -5.76
CA GLN A 52 2.17 -3.11 -6.56
C GLN A 52 3.02 -3.52 -7.77
N ARG A 53 3.98 -4.44 -7.57
CA ARG A 53 4.81 -4.97 -8.67
C ARG A 53 3.97 -5.70 -9.71
N LEU A 54 3.02 -6.54 -9.30
CA LEU A 54 2.12 -7.24 -10.22
C LEU A 54 1.24 -6.27 -11.01
N THR A 55 0.73 -5.21 -10.37
CA THR A 55 -0.04 -4.15 -11.05
C THR A 55 0.80 -3.47 -12.12
N TYR A 56 2.05 -3.11 -11.80
CA TYR A 56 2.98 -2.55 -12.78
C TYR A 56 3.25 -3.50 -13.95
N LEU A 57 3.49 -4.79 -13.67
CA LEU A 57 3.71 -5.80 -14.71
C LEU A 57 2.47 -5.99 -15.60
N ASN A 58 1.28 -5.94 -15.03
CA ASN A 58 0.02 -6.00 -15.79
C ASN A 58 -0.10 -4.82 -16.77
N GLU A 59 0.15 -3.60 -16.30
CA GLU A 59 0.11 -2.40 -17.15
C GLU A 59 1.18 -2.44 -18.24
N ARG A 60 2.39 -2.90 -17.91
CA ARG A 60 3.44 -3.12 -18.92
C ARG A 60 3.03 -4.17 -19.96
N ASN A 61 2.42 -5.27 -19.52
CA ASN A 61 1.94 -6.32 -20.42
C ASN A 61 0.85 -5.78 -21.36
N LYS A 62 -0.12 -5.01 -20.85
CA LYS A 62 -1.14 -4.34 -21.69
C LYS A 62 -0.50 -3.43 -22.74
N LYS A 63 0.51 -2.64 -22.36
CA LYS A 63 1.26 -1.79 -23.32
C LYS A 63 1.95 -2.62 -24.41
N LEU A 64 2.59 -3.72 -24.03
CA LEU A 64 3.22 -4.65 -24.99
C LEU A 64 2.21 -5.28 -25.94
N GLN A 65 1.02 -5.66 -25.44
CA GLN A 65 -0.04 -6.20 -26.29
C GLN A 65 -0.49 -5.18 -27.36
N LYS A 66 -0.65 -3.91 -26.97
CA LYS A 66 -1.02 -2.83 -27.90
C LYS A 66 0.08 -2.55 -28.93
N ALA A 67 1.35 -2.67 -28.55
CA ALA A 67 2.49 -2.42 -29.43
C ALA A 67 2.86 -3.62 -30.33
N THR A 68 2.29 -4.81 -30.08
CA THR A 68 2.67 -6.03 -30.83
C THR A 68 1.97 -6.06 -32.19
N PRO A 69 2.70 -6.19 -33.31
CA PRO A 69 2.11 -6.33 -34.64
C PRO A 69 1.24 -7.58 -34.77
N VAL A 70 0.15 -7.50 -35.53
CA VAL A 70 -0.82 -8.60 -35.73
C VAL A 70 -0.16 -9.86 -36.32
N ALA A 71 0.88 -9.68 -37.14
CA ALA A 71 1.64 -10.79 -37.72
C ALA A 71 2.34 -11.67 -36.65
N LYS A 72 2.68 -11.11 -35.49
CA LYS A 72 3.40 -11.82 -34.41
C LYS A 72 2.44 -12.56 -33.47
N LYS A 73 1.67 -13.51 -34.04
CA LYS A 73 0.62 -14.27 -33.33
C LYS A 73 1.13 -14.97 -32.07
N SER A 74 2.29 -15.62 -32.13
CA SER A 74 2.87 -16.35 -30.99
C SER A 74 3.22 -15.43 -29.81
N ILE A 75 3.76 -14.24 -30.08
CA ILE A 75 4.08 -13.25 -29.05
C ILE A 75 2.80 -12.73 -28.40
N ARG A 76 1.78 -12.40 -29.22
CA ARG A 76 0.49 -11.95 -28.72
C ARG A 76 -0.16 -12.99 -27.80
N GLN A 77 -0.11 -14.26 -28.17
CA GLN A 77 -0.62 -15.36 -27.37
C GLN A 77 0.09 -15.45 -26.01
N LYS A 78 1.44 -15.42 -26.01
CA LYS A 78 2.24 -15.39 -24.77
C LYS A 78 1.92 -14.19 -23.89
N LEU A 79 1.69 -13.02 -24.47
CA LEU A 79 1.33 -11.82 -23.71
C LEU A 79 -0.05 -11.98 -23.03
N ILE A 80 -1.03 -12.56 -23.72
CA ILE A 80 -2.36 -12.87 -23.17
C ILE A 80 -2.24 -13.89 -22.03
N GLU A 81 -1.47 -14.96 -22.20
CA GLU A 81 -1.22 -15.96 -21.16
C GLU A 81 -0.55 -15.35 -19.94
N ASN A 82 0.48 -14.52 -20.15
CA ASN A 82 1.13 -13.78 -19.07
C ASN A 82 0.15 -12.87 -18.33
N GLN A 83 -0.77 -12.20 -19.05
CA GLN A 83 -1.77 -11.36 -18.42
C GLN A 83 -2.73 -12.18 -17.52
N LYS A 84 -3.18 -13.35 -18.00
CA LYS A 84 -4.01 -14.27 -17.20
C LYS A 84 -3.28 -14.73 -15.93
N SER A 85 -2.01 -15.09 -16.05
CA SER A 85 -1.17 -15.49 -14.92
C SER A 85 -0.99 -14.36 -13.90
N ILE A 86 -0.71 -13.14 -14.36
CA ILE A 86 -0.59 -11.96 -13.49
C ILE A 86 -1.91 -11.68 -12.77
N PHE A 87 -3.05 -11.80 -13.45
CA PHE A 87 -4.37 -11.60 -12.85
C PHE A 87 -4.68 -12.63 -11.75
N LYS A 88 -4.35 -13.91 -12.00
CA LYS A 88 -4.47 -14.98 -11.00
C LYS A 88 -3.61 -14.67 -9.77
N GLU A 89 -2.35 -14.27 -9.97
CA GLU A 89 -1.45 -13.96 -8.85
C GLU A 89 -1.90 -12.72 -8.07
N LEU A 90 -2.44 -11.69 -8.75
CA LEU A 90 -3.03 -10.51 -8.11
C LEU A 90 -4.19 -10.90 -7.20
N ARG A 91 -5.10 -11.75 -7.68
CA ARG A 91 -6.23 -12.25 -6.90
C ARG A 91 -5.76 -13.00 -5.65
N LEU A 92 -4.83 -13.93 -5.82
CA LEU A 92 -4.26 -14.69 -4.70
C LEU A 92 -3.53 -13.79 -3.69
N THR A 93 -2.79 -12.80 -4.18
CA THR A 93 -2.08 -11.84 -3.33
C THR A 93 -3.06 -10.99 -2.51
N ASN A 94 -4.16 -10.54 -3.11
CA ASN A 94 -5.19 -9.78 -2.40
C ASN A 94 -5.83 -10.61 -1.28
N LEU A 95 -6.21 -11.86 -1.57
CA LEU A 95 -6.76 -12.77 -0.54
C LEU A 95 -5.79 -12.98 0.62
N ARG A 96 -4.50 -13.14 0.32
CA ARG A 96 -3.46 -13.28 1.37
C ARG A 96 -3.28 -11.99 2.19
N ILE A 97 -3.40 -10.82 1.57
CA ILE A 97 -3.34 -9.55 2.30
C ILE A 97 -4.52 -9.46 3.27
N GLN A 98 -5.73 -9.79 2.80
CA GLN A 98 -6.94 -9.80 3.63
C GLN A 98 -6.82 -10.76 4.82
N ASP A 99 -6.36 -12.00 4.59
CA ASP A 99 -6.13 -12.98 5.65
C ASP A 99 -5.10 -12.49 6.70
N ILE A 100 -4.02 -11.84 6.24
CA ILE A 100 -3.03 -11.24 7.14
C ILE A 100 -3.66 -10.07 7.92
N GLU A 101 -4.44 -9.21 7.29
CA GLU A 101 -5.13 -8.09 7.94
C GLU A 101 -6.10 -8.58 9.01
N GLU A 102 -6.92 -9.59 8.71
CA GLU A 102 -7.80 -10.24 9.69
C GLU A 102 -6.99 -10.83 10.86
N SER A 103 -5.86 -11.47 10.58
CA SER A 103 -4.97 -12.04 11.61
C SER A 103 -4.38 -10.97 12.53
N ILE A 104 -4.00 -9.81 11.99
CA ILE A 104 -3.47 -8.69 12.78
C ILE A 104 -4.59 -8.10 13.66
N ILE A 105 -5.81 -7.92 13.11
CA ILE A 105 -6.98 -7.42 13.86
C ILE A 105 -7.36 -8.38 14.98
N ARG A 106 -7.52 -9.68 14.69
CA ARG A 106 -7.90 -10.71 15.67
C ARG A 106 -6.90 -10.85 16.81
N ARG A 107 -5.63 -10.53 16.56
CA ARG A 107 -4.55 -10.62 17.56
C ARG A 107 -4.33 -9.31 18.32
N GLY A 108 -5.06 -8.24 18.00
CA GLY A 108 -4.92 -6.94 18.66
C GLY A 108 -3.57 -6.28 18.44
N CYS A 109 -2.91 -6.55 17.32
CA CYS A 109 -1.59 -6.00 17.03
C CYS A 109 -1.69 -4.48 16.75
N PRO A 110 -0.97 -3.62 17.48
CA PRO A 110 -0.99 -2.18 17.26
C PRO A 110 -0.36 -1.84 15.90
N GLY A 111 -0.98 -0.93 15.13
CA GLY A 111 -0.38 -0.39 13.90
C GLY A 111 -1.12 -0.66 12.58
N ILE A 112 -2.39 -1.08 12.59
CA ILE A 112 -3.28 -0.88 11.43
C ILE A 112 -4.34 0.15 11.81
N SER A 113 -4.13 1.41 11.44
CA SER A 113 -5.25 2.32 11.23
C SER A 113 -5.92 1.92 9.92
N LEU A 114 -7.21 1.60 9.98
CA LEU A 114 -8.07 1.46 8.82
C LEU A 114 -8.24 2.83 8.12
#